data_AF-A0A947F1S8-F1
#
_entry.id   AF-A0A947F1S8-F1
#
_cell.length_a   1.000
_cell.length_b   1.000
_cell.length_c   1.000
_cell.angle_alpha   90.00
_cell.angle_beta   90.00
_cell.angle_gamma   90.00
#
_symmetry.space_group_name_H-M   'P 1'
#
loop_
_entity.id
_entity.type
_entity.pdbx_description
1 polymer ?
#
loop_
_entity_poly.entity_id
_entity_poly.type
_entity_poly.pdbx_seq_one_letter_code
_entity_poly.pdbx_strand_id
1 'polypeptide(L)'
;MHSNRRVTMAFLLIAGAIAIGIFGYMMIEDYTFFEGFYMSVITLTTVGFGEVKPLSNVGRGFTTFYILLGFISLALAGHAIAESLLEKVFSDQSGIKKMRKKISALKSHYIIRGYGRVGAAASEYFEKAGIDFVTIE
;
A
#
# COMPACT_ATOMS: atom_id res chain seq x y z
N MET A 1 -8.13 -6.73 -3.31
CA MET A 1 -8.24 -5.74 -4.41
C MET A 1 -8.38 -4.29 -3.91
N HIS A 2 -8.97 -4.05 -2.73
CA HIS A 2 -9.09 -2.70 -2.16
C HIS A 2 -7.76 -2.07 -1.70
N SER A 3 -6.85 -2.84 -1.11
CA SER A 3 -5.52 -2.36 -0.66
C SER A 3 -4.69 -1.75 -1.80
N ASN A 4 -4.57 -2.43 -2.95
CA ASN A 4 -3.78 -1.92 -4.09
C ASN A 4 -4.29 -0.56 -4.60
N ARG A 5 -5.63 -0.36 -4.65
CA ARG A 5 -6.21 0.90 -5.13
C ARG A 5 -5.88 2.06 -4.18
N ARG A 6 -5.92 1.86 -2.86
CA ARG A 6 -5.56 2.89 -1.87
C ARG A 6 -4.10 3.31 -1.98
N VAL A 7 -3.20 2.33 -2.11
CA VAL A 7 -1.76 2.59 -2.29
C VAL A 7 -1.49 3.31 -3.60
N THR A 8 -2.12 2.90 -4.71
CA THR A 8 -1.99 3.62 -5.99
C THR A 8 -2.51 5.05 -5.89
N MET A 9 -3.63 5.29 -5.21
CA MET A 9 -4.15 6.65 -4.99
C MET A 9 -3.18 7.49 -4.16
N ALA A 10 -2.54 6.92 -3.13
CA ALA A 10 -1.53 7.63 -2.33
C ALA A 10 -0.32 8.06 -3.18
N PHE A 11 0.19 7.17 -4.04
CA PHE A 11 1.27 7.52 -4.98
C PHE A 11 0.84 8.60 -5.98
N LEU A 12 -0.38 8.52 -6.50
CA LEU A 12 -0.91 9.53 -7.42
C LEU A 12 -1.08 10.89 -6.73
N LEU A 13 -1.53 10.93 -5.48
CA LEU A 13 -1.65 12.17 -4.70
C LEU A 13 -0.29 12.83 -4.48
N ILE A 14 0.73 12.06 -4.08
CA ILE A 14 2.09 12.58 -3.91
C ILE A 14 2.66 13.08 -5.25
N ALA A 15 2.52 12.29 -6.32
CA ALA A 15 2.99 12.68 -7.64
C ALA A 15 2.28 13.96 -8.14
N GLY A 16 0.98 14.08 -7.91
CA GLY A 16 0.20 15.27 -8.22
C GLY A 16 0.65 16.50 -7.42
N ALA A 17 0.89 16.34 -6.11
CA ALA A 17 1.42 17.42 -5.27
C ALA A 17 2.81 17.89 -5.73
N ILE A 18 3.69 16.96 -6.13
CA ILE A 18 5.00 17.32 -6.69
C ILE A 18 4.83 18.06 -8.02
N ALA A 19 3.94 17.58 -8.91
CA ALA A 19 3.69 18.24 -10.19
C ALA A 19 3.15 19.67 -9.99
N ILE A 20 2.19 19.87 -9.09
CA ILE A 20 1.65 21.20 -8.74
C ILE A 20 2.78 22.13 -8.25
N GLY A 21 3.67 21.62 -7.41
CA GLY A 21 4.84 22.36 -6.95
C GLY A 21 5.75 22.76 -8.10
N ILE A 22 6.15 21.81 -8.97
CA ILE A 22 7.01 22.06 -10.13
C ILE A 22 6.40 23.17 -10.99
N PHE A 23 5.16 23.00 -11.45
CA PHE A 23 4.51 23.96 -12.33
C PHE A 23 4.31 25.32 -11.64
N GLY A 24 3.97 25.33 -10.36
CA GLY A 24 3.82 26.56 -9.59
C GLY A 24 5.12 27.36 -9.52
N TYR A 25 6.23 26.71 -9.15
CA TYR A 25 7.54 27.38 -9.10
C TYR A 25 8.07 27.78 -10.47
N MET A 26 7.83 26.97 -11.51
CA MET A 26 8.20 27.33 -12.89
C MET A 26 7.44 28.55 -13.40
N MET A 27 6.14 28.68 -13.08
CA MET A 27 5.31 29.78 -13.57
C MET A 27 5.42 31.06 -12.75
N ILE A 28 5.66 30.95 -11.44
CA ILE A 28 5.66 32.11 -10.52
C ILE A 28 7.06 32.69 -10.34
N GLU A 29 8.09 31.84 -10.28
CA GLU A 29 9.46 32.23 -9.95
C GLU A 29 10.45 31.95 -11.07
N ASP A 30 9.97 31.56 -12.26
CA ASP A 30 10.79 31.20 -13.44
C ASP A 30 11.87 30.14 -13.12
N TYR A 31 11.54 29.22 -12.21
CA TYR A 31 12.44 28.10 -11.89
C TYR A 31 12.59 27.20 -13.11
N THR A 32 13.78 26.62 -13.29
CA THR A 32 13.92 25.48 -14.20
C THR A 32 13.14 24.28 -13.66
N PHE A 33 12.84 23.30 -14.51
CA PHE A 33 12.16 22.08 -14.09
C PHE A 33 12.84 21.40 -12.89
N PHE A 34 14.18 21.30 -12.90
CA PHE A 34 14.93 20.67 -11.81
C PHE A 34 14.90 21.49 -10.52
N GLU A 35 14.96 22.81 -10.60
CA GLU A 35 14.86 23.68 -9.43
C GLU A 35 13.46 23.61 -8.81
N GLY A 36 12.41 23.63 -9.65
CA GLY A 36 11.02 23.47 -9.21
C GLY A 36 10.77 22.09 -8.61
N PHE A 37 11.31 21.03 -9.22
CA PHE A 37 11.24 19.66 -8.69
C PHE A 37 11.95 19.54 -7.34
N TYR A 38 13.20 20.03 -7.26
CA TYR A 38 13.97 19.97 -6.02
C TYR A 38 13.29 20.76 -4.90
N MET A 39 12.85 22.00 -5.18
CA MET A 39 12.09 22.83 -4.23
C MET A 39 10.82 22.11 -3.75
N SER A 40 10.05 21.53 -4.67
CA SER A 40 8.81 20.81 -4.34
C SER A 40 9.07 19.61 -3.45
N VAL A 41 10.11 18.83 -3.75
CA VAL A 41 10.49 17.65 -2.96
C VAL A 41 10.92 18.05 -1.56
N ILE A 42 11.87 18.98 -1.41
CA ILE A 42 12.37 19.36 -0.07
C ILE A 42 11.29 19.99 0.81
N THR A 43 10.32 20.69 0.20
CA THR A 43 9.16 21.25 0.89
C THR A 43 8.16 20.16 1.28
N LEU A 44 7.79 19.27 0.35
CA LEU A 44 6.79 18.23 0.59
C LEU A 44 7.27 17.15 1.58
N THR A 45 8.57 16.82 1.55
CA THR A 45 9.18 15.88 2.51
C THR A 45 9.51 16.55 3.85
N THR A 46 9.13 17.81 4.05
CA THR A 46 9.37 18.60 5.26
C THR A 46 10.85 18.66 5.68
N VAL A 47 11.78 18.50 4.73
CA VAL A 47 13.23 18.57 5.00
C VAL A 47 13.65 20.03 5.12
N GLY A 48 13.20 20.88 4.18
CA GLY A 48 13.32 22.33 4.29
C GLY A 48 14.75 22.86 4.35
N PHE A 49 15.62 22.47 3.41
CA PHE A 49 16.99 23.02 3.29
C PHE A 49 17.07 24.53 2.98
N GLY A 50 15.93 25.19 2.81
CA GLY A 50 15.82 26.59 2.39
C GLY A 50 15.30 26.72 0.96
N GLU A 51 15.12 27.96 0.53
CA GLU A 51 14.68 28.29 -0.84
C GLU A 51 15.81 28.03 -1.84
N VAL A 52 15.52 27.40 -2.99
CA VAL A 52 16.52 27.14 -4.04
C VAL A 52 17.06 28.45 -4.64
N LYS A 53 16.18 29.43 -4.80
CA LYS A 53 16.46 30.82 -5.15
C LYS A 53 15.61 31.73 -4.27
N PRO A 54 15.94 33.01 -4.11
CA PRO A 54 15.11 33.94 -3.35
C PRO A 54 13.69 34.02 -3.93
N LEU A 55 12.68 33.71 -3.11
CA LEU A 55 11.29 33.79 -3.52
C LEU A 55 10.77 35.23 -3.49
N SER A 56 9.98 35.59 -4.51
CA SER A 56 9.18 36.81 -4.50
C SER A 56 8.07 36.74 -3.41
N ASN A 57 7.40 37.87 -3.14
CA ASN A 57 6.26 37.88 -2.23
C ASN A 57 5.12 36.95 -2.70
N VAL A 58 4.94 36.80 -4.02
CA VAL A 58 3.94 35.90 -4.60
C VAL A 58 4.37 34.45 -4.43
N GLY A 59 5.63 34.13 -4.69
CA GLY A 59 6.19 32.79 -4.48
C GLY A 59 6.16 32.35 -3.02
N ARG A 60 6.39 33.26 -2.07
CA ARG A 60 6.23 32.99 -0.64
C ARG A 60 4.78 32.64 -0.31
N GLY A 61 3.82 33.42 -0.80
CA GLY A 61 2.40 33.13 -0.64
C GLY A 61 2.02 31.76 -1.20
N PHE A 62 2.43 31.47 -2.44
CA PHE A 62 2.25 30.16 -3.06
C PHE A 62 2.86 29.04 -2.21
N THR A 63 4.11 29.20 -1.77
CA THR A 63 4.83 28.21 -0.96
C THR A 63 4.12 27.95 0.36
N THR A 64 3.57 28.99 1.01
CA THR A 64 2.76 28.84 2.23
C THR A 64 1.53 27.96 1.98
N PHE A 65 0.75 28.23 0.94
CA PHE A 65 -0.41 27.38 0.59
C PHE A 65 0.02 25.97 0.18
N TYR A 66 1.13 25.86 -0.55
CA TYR A 66 1.70 24.59 -0.99
C TYR A 66 2.12 23.71 0.18
N ILE A 67 2.73 24.27 1.22
CA ILE A 67 3.09 23.54 2.45
C ILE A 67 1.84 22.97 3.13
N LEU A 68 0.77 23.77 3.27
CA LEU A 68 -0.47 23.32 3.90
C LEU A 68 -1.11 22.14 3.12
N LEU A 69 -1.21 22.27 1.79
CA LEU A 69 -1.75 21.22 0.93
C LEU A 69 -0.84 19.98 0.89
N GLY A 70 0.47 20.19 0.87
CA GLY A 70 1.48 19.15 0.87
C GLY A 70 1.42 18.32 2.15
N PHE A 71 1.27 18.97 3.30
CA PHE A 71 1.14 18.29 4.59
C PHE A 71 -0.12 17.41 4.65
N ILE A 72 -1.28 17.93 4.20
CA ILE A 72 -2.52 17.14 4.12
C ILE A 72 -2.34 15.94 3.18
N SER A 73 -1.71 16.14 2.03
CA SER A 73 -1.46 15.08 1.05
C SER A 73 -0.56 13.98 1.62
N LEU A 74 0.50 14.36 2.33
CA LEU A 74 1.41 13.42 2.99
C LEU A 74 0.72 12.64 4.10
N ALA A 75 -0.13 13.29 4.91
CA ALA A 75 -0.89 12.65 5.96
C ALA A 75 -1.86 11.58 5.41
N LEU A 76 -2.61 11.91 4.35
CA LEU A 76 -3.54 10.97 3.69
C LEU A 76 -2.79 9.80 3.04
N ALA A 77 -1.66 10.07 2.38
CA ALA A 77 -0.83 9.04 1.78
C ALA A 77 -0.23 8.10 2.84
N GLY A 78 0.29 8.67 3.93
CA GLY A 78 0.82 7.92 5.07
C GLY A 78 -0.23 7.03 5.72
N HIS A 79 -1.45 7.55 5.93
CA HIS A 79 -2.57 6.78 6.44
C HIS A 79 -2.93 5.59 5.53
N ALA A 80 -3.06 5.82 4.22
CA ALA A 80 -3.37 4.75 3.26
C ALA A 80 -2.29 3.65 3.20
N ILE A 81 -1.01 4.03 3.30
CA ILE A 81 0.11 3.08 3.36
C ILE A 81 0.07 2.31 4.67
N ALA A 82 -0.11 2.99 5.80
CA ALA A 82 -0.17 2.36 7.12
C ALA A 82 -1.31 1.33 7.21
N GLU A 83 -2.52 1.68 6.78
CA GLU A 83 -3.64 0.73 6.70
C GLU A 83 -3.29 -0.48 5.85
N SER A 84 -2.67 -0.28 4.68
CA SER A 84 -2.29 -1.41 3.82
C SER A 84 -1.23 -2.31 4.44
N LEU A 85 -0.30 -1.76 5.22
CA LEU A 85 0.71 -2.55 5.92
C LEU A 85 0.08 -3.32 7.08
N LEU A 86 -0.77 -2.68 7.87
CA LEU A 86 -1.52 -3.34 8.94
C LEU A 86 -2.41 -4.45 8.38
N GLU A 87 -3.16 -4.19 7.31
CA GLU A 87 -3.93 -5.22 6.60
C GLU A 87 -3.03 -6.39 6.20
N LYS A 88 -1.84 -6.16 5.63
CA LYS A 88 -0.93 -7.24 5.24
C LYS A 88 -0.34 -8.01 6.43
N VAL A 89 -0.07 -7.32 7.54
CA VAL A 89 0.49 -7.92 8.77
C VAL A 89 -0.54 -8.78 9.48
N PHE A 90 -1.78 -8.29 9.61
CA PHE A 90 -2.88 -9.02 10.27
C PHE A 90 -3.61 -9.99 9.34
N SER A 91 -3.49 -9.82 8.02
CA SER A 91 -3.96 -10.76 7.02
C SER A 91 -3.05 -11.99 7.04
N ASP A 92 -3.23 -12.86 8.03
CA ASP A 92 -2.73 -14.23 8.06
C ASP A 92 -3.45 -15.13 7.02
N GLN A 93 -3.65 -14.59 5.81
CA GLN A 93 -4.01 -15.32 4.60
C GLN A 93 -2.88 -16.28 4.19
N SER A 94 -1.72 -16.24 4.86
CA SER A 94 -0.64 -17.21 4.69
C SER A 94 -1.12 -18.63 4.98
N GLY A 95 -1.92 -18.83 6.03
CA GLY A 95 -2.53 -20.13 6.32
C GLY A 95 -3.45 -20.61 5.20
N ILE A 96 -4.41 -19.77 4.79
CA ILE A 96 -5.40 -20.11 3.76
C ILE A 96 -4.75 -20.31 2.37
N LYS A 97 -3.76 -19.49 2.01
CA LYS A 97 -3.00 -19.65 0.75
C LYS A 97 -2.15 -20.91 0.75
N LYS A 98 -1.46 -21.23 1.86
CA LYS A 98 -0.68 -22.47 1.99
C LYS A 98 -1.60 -23.69 1.92
N MET A 99 -2.74 -23.65 2.63
CA MET A 99 -3.76 -24.70 2.59
C MET A 99 -4.30 -24.89 1.18
N ARG A 100 -4.73 -23.82 0.49
CA ARG A 100 -5.21 -23.89 -0.91
C ARG A 100 -4.15 -24.48 -1.84
N LYS A 101 -2.88 -24.10 -1.69
CA LYS A 101 -1.78 -24.65 -2.50
C LYS A 101 -1.59 -26.16 -2.26
N LYS A 102 -1.68 -26.61 -1.00
CA LYS A 102 -1.68 -28.04 -0.65
C LYS A 102 -2.88 -28.77 -1.26
N ILE A 103 -4.09 -28.25 -1.10
CA ILE A 103 -5.32 -28.83 -1.68
C ILE A 103 -5.22 -28.92 -3.21
N SER A 104 -4.71 -27.87 -3.88
CA SER A 104 -4.56 -27.89 -5.35
C SER A 104 -3.51 -28.88 -5.87
N ALA A 105 -2.58 -29.32 -5.02
CA ALA A 105 -1.57 -30.31 -5.38
C ALA A 105 -2.10 -31.75 -5.26
N LEU A 106 -3.18 -31.97 -4.51
CA LEU A 106 -3.81 -33.28 -4.36
C LEU A 106 -4.52 -33.67 -5.66
N LYS A 107 -4.25 -34.89 -6.15
CA LYS A 107 -4.97 -35.48 -7.28
C LYS A 107 -5.66 -36.76 -6.79
N SER A 108 -6.93 -36.95 -7.15
CA SER A 108 -7.73 -38.12 -6.76
C SER A 108 -7.82 -38.33 -5.24
N HIS A 109 -8.13 -37.26 -4.49
CA HIS A 109 -8.27 -37.29 -3.04
C HIS A 109 -9.73 -37.48 -2.60
N TYR A 110 -9.93 -37.96 -1.37
CA TYR A 110 -11.25 -38.10 -0.76
C TYR A 110 -11.64 -36.83 0.01
N ILE A 111 -12.93 -36.51 0.02
CA ILE A 111 -13.47 -35.38 0.79
C ILE A 111 -14.28 -35.91 1.96
N ILE A 112 -13.86 -35.60 3.18
CA ILE A 112 -14.61 -35.90 4.39
C ILE A 112 -15.44 -34.66 4.75
N ARG A 113 -16.76 -34.82 4.87
CA ARG A 113 -17.65 -33.73 5.34
C ARG A 113 -17.85 -33.83 6.85
N GLY A 114 -17.37 -32.83 7.57
CA GLY A 114 -17.45 -32.66 9.02
C GLY A 114 -16.28 -33.30 9.77
N TYR A 115 -15.67 -32.57 10.70
CA TYR A 115 -14.62 -33.08 11.60
C TYR A 115 -15.17 -33.41 13.00
N GLY A 116 -16.29 -34.15 13.04
CA GLY A 116 -16.84 -34.68 14.29
C GLY A 116 -16.13 -35.97 14.73
N ARG A 117 -16.70 -36.71 15.68
CA ARG A 117 -16.17 -38.01 16.16
C ARG A 117 -15.90 -39.02 15.02
N VAL A 118 -16.85 -39.13 14.08
CA VAL A 118 -16.73 -40.03 12.92
C VAL A 118 -15.75 -39.49 11.88
N GLY A 119 -15.78 -38.18 11.63
CA GLY A 119 -14.88 -37.53 10.67
C GLY A 119 -13.41 -37.58 11.11
N ALA A 120 -13.14 -37.42 12.40
CA ALA A 120 -11.81 -37.56 12.98
C ALA A 120 -11.29 -39.01 12.86
N ALA A 121 -12.12 -40.00 13.20
CA ALA A 121 -11.76 -41.41 13.06
C ALA A 121 -11.50 -41.81 11.58
N ALA A 122 -12.32 -41.31 10.65
CA ALA A 122 -12.12 -41.54 9.22
C ALA A 122 -10.84 -40.86 8.70
N SER A 123 -10.54 -39.65 9.17
CA SER A 123 -9.32 -38.93 8.83
C SER A 123 -8.07 -39.69 9.30
N GLU A 124 -8.09 -40.19 10.54
CA GLU A 124 -6.98 -40.98 11.11
C GLU A 124 -6.77 -42.31 10.36
N TYR A 125 -7.87 -42.96 9.93
CA TYR A 125 -7.79 -44.17 9.11
C TYR A 125 -7.15 -43.90 7.74
N PHE A 126 -7.54 -42.83 7.06
CA PHE A 126 -6.96 -42.45 5.77
C PHE A 126 -5.50 -42.03 5.89
N GLU A 127 -5.11 -41.36 6.97
CA GLU A 127 -3.72 -41.01 7.26
C GLU A 127 -2.85 -42.27 7.45
N LYS A 128 -3.33 -43.26 8.22
CA LYS A 128 -2.66 -44.55 8.40
C LYS A 128 -2.58 -45.38 7.12
N ALA A 129 -3.57 -45.25 6.24
CA ALA A 129 -3.63 -45.94 4.95
C ALA A 129 -2.81 -45.24 3.85
N GLY A 130 -2.25 -44.05 4.10
CA GLY A 130 -1.52 -43.27 3.11
C GLY A 130 -2.40 -42.73 1.98
N ILE A 131 -3.69 -42.51 2.26
CA ILE A 131 -4.67 -42.01 1.29
C ILE A 131 -4.75 -40.49 1.43
N ASP A 132 -4.64 -39.76 0.32
CA ASP A 132 -4.83 -38.32 0.28
C ASP A 132 -6.31 -37.95 0.53
N PHE A 133 -6.58 -37.07 1.50
CA PHE A 133 -7.92 -36.58 1.79
C PHE A 133 -7.96 -35.11 2.24
N VAL A 134 -9.14 -34.51 2.17
CA VAL A 134 -9.43 -33.15 2.64
C VAL A 134 -10.68 -33.18 3.49
N THR A 135 -10.63 -32.59 4.69
CA THR A 135 -11.81 -32.47 5.56
C THR A 135 -12.40 -31.06 5.46
N ILE A 136 -13.71 -30.98 5.27
CA ILE A 136 -14.47 -29.73 5.18
C ILE A 136 -15.50 -29.74 6.31
N GLU A 137 -15.44 -28.78 7.23
CA GLU A 137 -16.42 -28.60 8.31
C GLU A 137 -17.61 -27.73 7.87
#